data_AF-A0A534NJA7-F1
#
_entry.id   AF-A0A534NJA7-F1
#
_cell.length_a   1.000
_cell.length_b   1.000
_cell.length_c   1.000
_cell.angle_alpha   90.00
_cell.angle_beta   90.00
_cell.angle_gamma   90.00
#
_symmetry.space_group_name_H-M   'P 1'
#
loop_
_entity.id
_entity.type
_entity.pdbx_description
1 polymer ?
#
loop_
_entity_poly.entity_id
_entity_poly.type
_entity_poly.pdbx_seq_one_letter_code
_entity_poly.pdbx_strand_id
1 'polypeptide(L)'
;MDLPVSIDFIGLSSYGEATESSGVVKITSDLTRPIERKHVLIVEDIVDTGLTMRYLLDNLATRRPASVKLCTLLHKPSRARTRIPIDYLGFEIEDRFVVGYGLDAADKYRNVPFIGVLRHG
;
A
#
# COMPACT_ATOMS: atom_id res chain seq x y z
N MET A 1 -14.12 18.42 6.17
CA MET A 1 -13.26 18.41 7.37
C MET A 1 -11.93 18.99 6.94
N ASP A 2 -11.52 20.10 7.53
CA ASP A 2 -10.22 20.69 7.26
C ASP A 2 -9.28 20.28 8.41
N LEU A 3 -8.22 19.55 8.09
CA LEU A 3 -7.23 19.07 9.05
C LEU A 3 -5.85 19.50 8.58
N PRO A 4 -4.98 20.01 9.46
CA PRO A 4 -3.60 20.30 9.10
C PRO A 4 -2.83 18.98 8.86
N VAL A 5 -2.72 18.58 7.60
CA VAL A 5 -2.00 17.36 7.19
C VAL A 5 -0.71 17.71 6.45
N SER A 6 0.30 16.86 6.61
CA SER A 6 1.51 16.88 5.78
C SER A 6 1.56 15.59 4.98
N ILE A 7 1.91 15.69 3.70
CA ILE A 7 2.05 14.56 2.78
C ILE A 7 3.53 14.33 2.53
N ASP A 8 3.94 13.05 2.55
CA ASP A 8 5.26 12.57 2.18
C ASP A 8 5.09 11.26 1.43
N PHE A 9 6.09 10.84 0.67
CA PHE A 9 6.03 9.63 -0.17
C PHE A 9 7.16 8.68 0.22
N ILE A 10 6.87 7.37 0.21
CA ILE A 10 7.89 6.34 0.36
C ILE A 10 7.92 5.48 -0.90
N GLY A 11 9.11 5.28 -1.46
CA GLY A 11 9.33 4.40 -2.59
C GLY A 11 9.76 3.02 -2.10
N LEU A 12 9.10 1.97 -2.57
CA LEU A 12 9.44 0.58 -2.27
C LEU A 12 9.68 -0.19 -3.57
N SER A 13 10.62 -1.14 -3.54
CA SER A 13 10.80 -2.12 -4.61
C SER A 13 10.90 -3.54 -4.03
N SER A 14 10.22 -4.50 -4.64
CA SER A 14 10.41 -5.93 -4.33
C SER A 14 11.81 -6.38 -4.75
N TYR A 15 12.41 -7.32 -4.00
CA TYR A 15 13.62 -7.99 -4.45
C TYR A 15 13.26 -9.10 -5.45
N GLY A 16 13.66 -8.92 -6.73
CA GLY A 16 13.45 -9.88 -7.83
C GLY A 16 12.39 -9.43 -8.85
N GLU A 17 12.38 -10.04 -10.04
CA GLU A 17 11.42 -9.75 -11.13
C GLU A 17 10.09 -10.54 -11.01
N ALA A 18 9.91 -11.30 -9.93
CA ALA A 18 8.71 -12.11 -9.75
C ALA A 18 7.50 -11.26 -9.35
N THR A 19 6.34 -11.55 -9.95
CA THR A 19 5.03 -10.94 -9.62
C THR A 19 4.54 -11.31 -8.21
N GLU A 20 5.17 -12.27 -7.54
CA GLU A 20 4.96 -12.55 -6.13
C GLU A 20 6.10 -11.98 -5.29
N SER A 21 5.77 -11.13 -4.31
CA SER A 21 6.78 -10.63 -3.38
C SER A 21 7.28 -11.75 -2.47
N SER A 22 8.59 -11.86 -2.31
CA SER A 22 9.24 -12.67 -1.25
C SER A 22 8.98 -12.13 0.17
N GLY A 23 8.31 -10.97 0.28
CA GLY A 23 8.19 -10.19 1.52
C GLY A 23 9.44 -9.37 1.84
N VAL A 24 10.54 -9.57 1.11
CA VAL A 24 11.72 -8.72 1.19
C VAL A 24 11.51 -7.52 0.26
N VAL A 25 11.47 -6.33 0.84
CA VAL A 25 11.32 -5.06 0.11
C VAL A 25 12.48 -4.12 0.44
N LYS A 26 12.87 -3.30 -0.53
CA LYS A 26 13.88 -2.26 -0.40
C LYS A 26 13.21 -0.90 -0.43
N ILE A 27 13.58 -0.02 0.50
CA ILE A 27 13.23 1.40 0.41
C ILE A 27 14.10 2.03 -0.67
N THR A 28 13.46 2.55 -1.73
CA THR A 28 14.12 3.26 -2.85
C THR A 28 14.07 4.77 -2.67
N SER A 29 13.09 5.27 -1.93
CA SER A 29 12.97 6.66 -1.50
C SER A 29 12.38 6.68 -0.10
N ASP A 30 13.06 7.34 0.83
CA ASP A 30 12.64 7.40 2.24
C ASP A 30 11.96 8.74 2.57
N LEU A 31 11.28 8.78 3.71
CA LEU A 31 10.61 9.97 4.24
C LEU A 31 11.59 11.15 4.35
N THR A 32 11.14 12.31 3.89
CA THR A 32 11.94 13.55 3.89
C THR A 32 11.91 14.26 5.26
N ARG A 33 10.97 13.87 6.13
CA ARG A 33 10.76 14.47 7.46
C ARG A 33 10.66 13.39 8.54
N PRO A 34 11.15 13.67 9.77
CA PRO A 34 10.99 12.75 10.88
C PRO A 34 9.52 12.59 11.25
N ILE A 35 9.14 11.37 11.64
CA ILE A 35 7.78 11.01 12.09
C ILE A 35 7.68 10.71 13.58
N GLU A 36 8.76 10.92 14.34
CA GLU A 36 8.76 10.72 15.79
C GLU A 36 7.65 11.55 16.46
N ARG A 37 6.87 10.89 17.32
CA ARG A 37 5.71 11.45 18.03
C ARG A 37 4.60 12.03 17.13
N LYS A 38 4.58 11.70 15.83
CA LYS A 38 3.51 12.09 14.91
C LYS A 38 2.48 10.98 14.74
N HIS A 39 1.25 11.35 14.44
CA HIS A 39 0.23 10.41 13.95
C HIS A 39 0.43 10.21 12.45
N VAL A 40 0.72 8.98 12.04
CA VAL A 40 0.98 8.60 10.65
C VAL A 40 -0.18 7.77 10.12
N LEU A 41 -0.68 8.15 8.95
CA LEU A 41 -1.64 7.37 8.18
C LEU A 41 -0.96 6.93 6.88
N ILE A 42 -0.73 5.63 6.72
CA ILE A 42 -0.31 5.03 5.46
C ILE A 42 -1.52 5.02 4.54
N VAL A 43 -1.36 5.44 3.28
CA VAL A 43 -2.40 5.43 2.26
C VAL A 43 -1.93 4.58 1.10
N GLU A 44 -2.58 3.43 0.87
CA GLU A 44 -2.21 2.44 -0.15
C GLU A 44 -3.38 2.20 -1.11
N ASP A 45 -3.11 1.96 -2.39
CA ASP A 45 -4.16 1.65 -3.38
C ASP A 45 -4.73 0.24 -3.20
N ILE A 46 -3.90 -0.76 -2.93
CA ILE A 46 -4.33 -2.14 -2.73
C ILE A 46 -3.47 -2.92 -1.72
N VAL A 47 -4.14 -3.56 -0.77
CA VAL A 47 -3.54 -4.59 0.09
C VAL A 47 -3.89 -5.96 -0.46
N ASP A 48 -2.86 -6.69 -0.89
CA ASP A 48 -2.98 -8.00 -1.52
C ASP A 48 -2.52 -9.11 -0.57
N THR A 49 -1.24 -9.50 -0.62
CA THR A 49 -0.69 -10.50 0.33
C THR A 49 -0.46 -9.95 1.74
N GLY A 50 -0.41 -8.61 1.89
CA GLY A 50 -0.11 -7.92 3.14
C GLY A 50 1.37 -7.87 3.53
N LEU A 51 2.28 -8.52 2.78
CA LEU A 51 3.69 -8.62 3.15
C LEU A 51 4.42 -7.27 3.09
N THR A 52 4.22 -6.48 2.03
CA THR A 52 4.79 -5.12 1.89
C THR A 52 4.31 -4.22 3.03
N MET A 53 3.01 -4.23 3.33
CA MET A 53 2.45 -3.44 4.42
C MET A 53 2.94 -3.89 5.78
N ARG A 54 3.17 -5.20 6.00
CA ARG A 54 3.78 -5.69 7.24
C ARG A 54 5.16 -5.08 7.45
N TYR A 55 6.00 -5.16 6.42
CA TYR A 55 7.33 -4.58 6.45
C TYR A 55 7.28 -3.08 6.74
N LEU A 56 6.40 -2.35 6.05
CA LEU A 56 6.31 -0.89 6.19
C LEU A 56 5.84 -0.51 7.60
N LEU A 57 4.81 -1.18 8.14
CA LEU A 57 4.33 -0.96 9.50
C LEU A 57 5.44 -1.22 10.53
N ASP A 58 6.17 -2.34 10.40
CA ASP A 58 7.28 -2.68 11.29
C ASP A 58 8.42 -1.66 11.17
N ASN A 59 8.80 -1.25 9.95
CA ASN A 59 9.82 -0.25 9.70
C ASN A 59 9.46 1.10 10.32
N LEU A 60 8.25 1.60 10.08
CA LEU A 60 7.81 2.90 10.59
C LEU A 60 7.65 2.89 12.12
N ALA A 61 7.26 1.76 12.72
CA ALA A 61 7.19 1.64 14.18
C ALA A 61 8.55 1.88 14.86
N THR A 62 9.66 1.49 14.23
CA THR A 62 11.01 1.76 14.75
C THR A 62 11.36 3.26 14.84
N ARG A 63 10.64 4.11 14.10
CA ARG A 63 10.82 5.57 14.05
C ARG A 63 10.04 6.30 15.15
N ARG A 64 9.42 5.56 16.08
CA ARG A 64 8.69 6.06 17.25
C ARG A 64 7.58 7.09 16.95
N PRO A 65 6.69 6.85 15.97
CA PRO A 65 5.50 7.67 15.79
C PRO A 65 4.56 7.56 17.00
N ALA A 66 3.66 8.54 17.19
CA ALA A 66 2.61 8.46 18.19
C ALA A 66 1.55 7.41 17.84
N SER A 67 1.30 7.20 16.55
CA SER A 67 0.51 6.10 16.02
C SER A 67 0.85 5.85 14.56
N VAL A 68 0.67 4.60 14.09
CA VAL A 68 0.66 4.26 12.67
C VAL A 68 -0.67 3.57 12.37
N LYS A 69 -1.38 4.06 11.36
CA LYS A 69 -2.63 3.47 10.86
C LYS A 69 -2.54 3.20 9.37
N LEU A 70 -3.35 2.27 8.87
CA LEU A 70 -3.42 1.92 7.45
C LEU A 70 -4.80 2.25 6.87
N CYS A 71 -4.80 3.06 5.81
CA CYS A 71 -5.91 3.27 4.91
C CYS A 71 -5.59 2.62 3.57
N THR A 72 -6.48 1.77 3.07
CA THR A 72 -6.36 1.25 1.71
C THR A 72 -7.66 1.33 0.93
N LEU A 73 -7.56 1.59 -0.37
CA LEU A 73 -8.72 1.58 -1.26
C LEU A 73 -9.24 0.17 -1.48
N LEU A 74 -8.38 -0.82 -1.75
CA LEU A 74 -8.76 -2.20 -2.06
C LEU A 74 -8.10 -3.21 -1.14
N HIS A 75 -8.80 -4.28 -0.79
CA HIS A 75 -8.24 -5.42 -0.06
C HIS A 75 -8.67 -6.76 -0.68
N LYS A 76 -7.70 -7.67 -0.85
CA LYS A 76 -7.91 -9.05 -1.33
C LYS A 76 -7.65 -10.07 -0.21
N PRO A 77 -8.62 -10.30 0.71
CA PRO A 77 -8.38 -11.17 1.86
C PRO A 77 -8.07 -12.62 1.47
N SER A 78 -8.57 -13.11 0.34
CA SER A 78 -8.26 -14.45 -0.17
C SER A 78 -6.78 -14.65 -0.50
N ARG A 79 -6.01 -13.57 -0.68
CA ARG A 79 -4.56 -13.61 -0.95
C ARG A 79 -3.69 -13.29 0.26
N ALA A 80 -4.29 -12.94 1.39
CA ALA A 80 -3.56 -12.56 2.59
C ALA A 80 -2.62 -13.69 3.05
N ARG A 81 -1.32 -13.39 3.17
CA ARG A 81 -0.30 -14.28 3.72
C ARG A 81 0.09 -13.89 5.15
N THR A 82 -0.36 -12.73 5.61
CA THR A 82 -0.13 -12.21 6.96
C THR A 82 -1.30 -11.35 7.38
N ARG A 83 -1.56 -11.29 8.69
CA ARG A 83 -2.62 -10.45 9.25
C ARG A 83 -2.12 -9.02 9.37
N ILE A 84 -2.80 -8.09 8.70
CA ILE A 84 -2.53 -6.65 8.76
C ILE A 84 -3.75 -5.91 9.28
N PRO A 85 -3.60 -5.05 10.30
CA PRO A 85 -4.68 -4.17 10.71
C PRO A 85 -4.91 -3.12 9.61
N ILE A 86 -6.09 -3.14 9.01
CA ILE A 86 -6.57 -2.09 8.09
C ILE A 86 -7.57 -1.24 8.88
N ASP A 87 -7.17 -0.02 9.22
CA ASP A 87 -7.99 0.91 10.00
C ASP A 87 -9.11 1.53 9.16
N TYR A 88 -8.83 1.77 7.87
CA TYR A 88 -9.78 2.35 6.92
C TYR A 88 -9.73 1.56 5.62
N LEU A 89 -10.83 0.90 5.27
CA LEU A 89 -10.97 0.11 4.06
C LEU A 89 -11.99 0.76 3.14
N GLY A 90 -11.63 0.95 1.86
CA GLY A 90 -12.56 1.32 0.81
C GLY A 90 -13.47 0.14 0.43
N PHE A 91 -12.87 -0.87 -0.21
CA PHE A 91 -13.59 -2.02 -0.76
C PHE A 91 -12.82 -3.32 -0.58
N GLU A 92 -13.53 -4.36 -0.18
CA GLU A 92 -13.05 -5.74 -0.29
C GLU A 92 -13.36 -6.26 -1.69
N ILE A 93 -12.39 -6.90 -2.34
CA ILE A 93 -12.55 -7.44 -3.70
C ILE A 93 -12.06 -8.89 -3.79
N GLU A 94 -12.64 -9.63 -4.74
CA GLU A 94 -12.16 -10.96 -5.11
C GLU A 94 -10.74 -10.91 -5.70
N ASP A 95 -10.11 -12.08 -5.80
CA ASP A 95 -8.82 -12.20 -6.48
C ASP A 95 -8.95 -12.05 -8.00
N ARG A 96 -9.02 -10.80 -8.45
CA ARG A 96 -9.07 -10.41 -9.86
C ARG A 96 -7.95 -9.43 -10.17
N PHE A 97 -7.37 -9.54 -11.35
CA PHE A 97 -6.40 -8.55 -11.80
C PHE A 97 -7.12 -7.24 -12.14
N VAL A 98 -6.89 -6.19 -11.36
CA VAL A 98 -7.57 -4.90 -11.45
C VAL A 98 -6.61 -3.79 -11.83
N VAL A 99 -7.09 -2.82 -12.60
CA VAL A 99 -6.34 -1.63 -13.05
C VAL A 99 -7.20 -0.39 -12.91
N GLY A 100 -6.58 0.79 -13.01
CA GLY A 100 -7.26 2.08 -12.90
C GLY A 100 -7.16 2.69 -11.51
N TYR A 101 -7.42 3.99 -11.42
CA TYR A 101 -7.34 4.76 -10.19
C TYR A 101 -6.00 4.61 -9.45
N GLY A 102 -4.90 4.66 -10.20
CA GLY A 102 -3.53 4.45 -9.69
C GLY A 102 -2.97 3.05 -9.92
N LEU A 103 -3.83 2.02 -9.97
CA LEU A 103 -3.43 0.62 -10.24
C LEU A 103 -3.00 0.46 -11.70
N ASP A 104 -1.98 -0.37 -11.94
CA ASP A 104 -1.38 -0.51 -13.27
C ASP A 104 -1.26 -1.95 -13.79
N ALA A 105 -1.04 -2.03 -15.10
CA ALA A 105 -0.43 -3.18 -15.74
C ALA A 105 0.69 -2.70 -16.66
N ALA A 106 1.94 -3.00 -16.32
CA ALA A 106 3.13 -2.50 -17.03
C ALA A 106 3.11 -0.97 -17.18
N ASP A 107 2.84 -0.27 -16.08
CA ASP A 107 2.71 1.19 -15.98
C ASP A 107 1.60 1.84 -16.80
N LYS A 108 0.72 1.04 -17.41
CA LYS A 108 -0.47 1.52 -18.12
C LYS A 108 -1.70 1.53 -17.22
N TYR A 109 -2.73 2.24 -17.65
CA TYR A 109 -4.08 2.29 -17.06
C TYR A 109 -4.22 3.04 -15.74
N ARG A 110 -3.13 3.51 -15.10
CA ARG A 110 -3.19 4.29 -13.85
C ARG A 110 -4.17 5.48 -13.90
N ASN A 111 -4.30 6.08 -15.08
CA ASN A 111 -5.12 7.27 -15.34
C ASN A 111 -6.61 6.98 -15.60
N VAL A 112 -7.04 5.70 -15.63
CA VAL A 112 -8.46 5.36 -15.80
C VAL A 112 -9.22 5.76 -14.53
N PRO A 113 -10.35 6.51 -14.63
CA PRO A 113 -11.02 7.12 -13.48
C PRO A 113 -11.91 6.14 -12.69
N PHE A 114 -11.85 4.85 -13.01
CA PHE A 114 -12.57 3.78 -12.34
C PHE A 114 -11.69 2.54 -12.21
N ILE A 115 -12.04 1.65 -11.30
CA ILE A 115 -11.38 0.36 -11.12
C ILE A 115 -12.05 -0.65 -12.06
N GLY A 116 -11.26 -1.32 -12.90
CA GLY A 116 -11.74 -2.31 -13.85
C GLY A 116 -10.94 -3.60 -13.79
N VAL A 117 -11.59 -4.73 -14.08
CA VAL A 117 -10.92 -6.02 -14.22
C VAL A 117 -10.29 -6.09 -15.61
N LEU A 118 -8.96 -6.29 -15.68
CA LEU A 118 -8.27 -6.49 -16.95
C LEU A 118 -8.56 -7.91 -17.46
N ARG A 119 -9.06 -8.02 -18.69
CA ARG A 119 -9.21 -9.31 -19.38
C ARG A 119 -7.92 -9.62 -20.12
N HIS A 120 -7.29 -10.75 -19.80
CA HIS A 120 -6.23 -11.29 -20.66
C HIS A 120 -6.88 -11.86 -21.92
N GLY A 121 -6.31 -11.52 -23.07
CA GLY A 121 -6.58 -12.17 -24.35
C GLY A 121 -5.63 -13.32 -24.60
#